data_AF-A0A925PSA9-F1
#
_entry.id   AF-A0A925PSA9-F1
#
_cell.length_a   1.000
_cell.length_b   1.000
_cell.length_c   1.000
_cell.angle_alpha   90.00
_cell.angle_beta   90.00
_cell.angle_gamma   90.00
#
_symmetry.space_group_name_H-M   'P 1'
#
loop_
_entity.id
_entity.type
_entity.pdbx_description
1 polymer ?
#
loop_
_entity_poly.entity_id
_entity_poly.type
_entity_poly.pdbx_seq_one_letter_code
_entity_poly.pdbx_strand_id
1 'polypeptide(L)'
;MPKCVLVVDDDPSQRRILEESIKRFGYHVATADSGETALAALKADSSGEICLVLLDLIMPGTDGLAVLSAMRALPRKPPFIVQTAHGSIDAAIMAMRAGAVDFVVKPVSPERLEVSIKNALKIEALADELVRIKASAKGELGFADLIAGSDVMTRVLELGTRAANSTTPILIEGEPGVGKELIARAIQGESARQSGPFVTVNCGTTPEHLVESILIGHEKGASEKRIGKFAEADQGTLFLDEIGALSLDAQMKLQRALHDGEIDPVGPKHKVKVDFRLIAATNQNLIALVNEGRFREDLYYRLNVFPIWVPPLRMRLEDVPELVRHFIARFAAEEGKRVDGIDADAVAMLQRYSWPGNIRQLENAVFRAVVLADAPTLTVNEFPQIAAHVEGYAVTVPPAPAPKDPAPRIAGPVMLGGSAATPLTVNVPQANGKDAIGIPALSDTGDIRSLEAVEADMIRLAFGRYRGRMTEIARRLGIGRSTLYRKMREIGLEARVH
;
A
#
# COMPACT_ATOMS: atom_id res chain seq x y z
N MET A 1 9.13 -6.52 -33.21
CA MET A 1 10.51 -6.96 -33.54
C MET A 1 10.83 -8.17 -32.67
N PRO A 2 11.59 -9.16 -33.17
CA PRO A 2 11.94 -10.32 -32.35
C PRO A 2 12.82 -9.86 -31.18
N LYS A 3 12.39 -10.21 -29.96
CA LYS A 3 13.03 -9.84 -28.70
C LYS A 3 14.32 -10.66 -28.52
N CYS A 4 15.47 -10.00 -28.38
CA CYS A 4 16.78 -10.65 -28.25
C CYS A 4 17.20 -10.80 -26.78
N VAL A 5 17.56 -12.02 -26.38
CA VAL A 5 18.05 -12.36 -25.04
C VAL A 5 19.55 -12.58 -25.09
N LEU A 6 20.32 -11.86 -24.28
CA LEU A 6 21.75 -12.07 -24.12
C LEU A 6 22.01 -13.12 -23.02
N VAL A 7 22.73 -14.18 -23.34
CA VAL A 7 23.17 -15.23 -22.39
C VAL A 7 24.64 -15.05 -22.08
N VAL A 8 24.98 -14.86 -20.81
CA VAL A 8 26.34 -14.64 -20.31
C VAL A 8 26.69 -15.75 -19.32
N ASP A 9 27.60 -16.62 -19.69
CA ASP A 9 28.01 -17.80 -18.91
C ASP A 9 29.38 -18.24 -19.43
N ASP A 10 30.33 -18.63 -18.59
CA ASP A 10 31.66 -19.06 -19.04
C ASP A 10 31.68 -20.53 -19.53
N ASP A 11 30.72 -21.37 -19.08
CA ASP A 11 30.61 -22.77 -19.50
C ASP A 11 29.95 -22.89 -20.89
N PRO A 12 30.68 -23.37 -21.92
CA PRO A 12 30.14 -23.53 -23.26
C PRO A 12 28.97 -24.53 -23.34
N SER A 13 28.92 -25.51 -22.43
CA SER A 13 27.84 -26.50 -22.38
C SER A 13 26.53 -25.86 -21.89
N GLN A 14 26.61 -25.03 -20.85
CA GLN A 14 25.47 -24.29 -20.31
C GLN A 14 24.95 -23.26 -21.31
N ARG A 15 25.85 -22.48 -21.94
CA ARG A 15 25.47 -21.54 -23.01
C ARG A 15 24.65 -22.22 -24.10
N ARG A 16 25.08 -23.40 -24.55
CA ARG A 16 24.38 -24.15 -25.62
C ARG A 16 22.99 -24.63 -25.19
N ILE A 17 22.86 -25.14 -23.98
CA ILE A 17 21.57 -25.58 -23.42
C ILE A 17 20.59 -24.41 -23.30
N LEU A 18 21.06 -23.27 -22.79
CA LEU A 18 20.26 -22.04 -22.65
C LEU A 18 19.88 -21.48 -24.02
N GLU A 19 20.81 -21.45 -24.97
CA GLU A 19 20.56 -21.00 -26.33
C GLU A 19 19.47 -21.83 -27.02
N GLU A 20 19.54 -23.17 -26.93
CA GLU A 20 18.50 -24.05 -27.48
C GLU A 20 17.15 -23.86 -26.80
N SER A 21 17.13 -23.70 -25.47
CA SER A 21 15.91 -23.49 -24.69
C SER A 21 15.22 -22.17 -25.05
N ILE A 22 15.98 -21.07 -25.12
CA ILE A 22 15.45 -19.74 -25.41
C ILE A 22 14.95 -19.63 -26.86
N LYS A 23 15.63 -20.28 -27.81
CA LYS A 23 15.13 -20.39 -29.19
C LYS A 23 13.80 -21.13 -29.26
N ARG A 24 13.62 -22.20 -28.48
CA ARG A 24 12.33 -22.91 -28.38
C ARG A 24 11.21 -22.04 -27.80
N PHE A 25 11.54 -21.11 -26.90
CA PHE A 25 10.59 -20.14 -26.36
C PHE A 25 10.22 -19.01 -27.35
N GLY A 26 10.84 -18.98 -28.54
CA GLY A 26 10.53 -18.01 -29.61
C GLY A 26 11.33 -16.71 -29.57
N TYR A 27 12.43 -16.66 -28.81
CA TYR A 27 13.32 -15.48 -28.74
C TYR A 27 14.60 -15.67 -29.56
N HIS A 28 15.21 -14.56 -29.98
CA HIS A 28 16.58 -14.58 -30.48
C HIS A 28 17.57 -14.61 -29.32
N VAL A 29 18.74 -15.22 -29.55
CA VAL A 29 19.76 -15.38 -28.53
C VAL A 29 21.08 -14.81 -29.04
N ALA A 30 21.67 -13.92 -28.25
CA ALA A 30 23.07 -13.56 -28.33
C ALA A 30 23.82 -14.23 -27.17
N THR A 31 25.09 -14.56 -27.34
CA THR A 31 25.89 -15.19 -26.30
C THR A 31 27.16 -14.40 -26.02
N ALA A 32 27.57 -14.39 -24.76
CA ALA A 32 28.83 -13.86 -24.27
C ALA A 32 29.47 -14.89 -23.33
N ASP A 33 30.78 -15.04 -23.43
CA ASP A 33 31.57 -16.03 -22.69
C ASP A 33 32.27 -15.44 -21.45
N SER A 34 32.18 -14.12 -21.23
CA SER A 34 32.70 -13.45 -20.06
C SER A 34 31.93 -12.18 -19.71
N GLY A 35 32.13 -11.66 -18.50
CA GLY A 35 31.55 -10.38 -18.09
C GLY A 35 32.04 -9.20 -18.94
N GLU A 36 33.29 -9.23 -19.42
CA GLU A 36 33.85 -8.20 -20.30
C GLU A 36 33.17 -8.20 -21.68
N THR A 37 32.96 -9.38 -22.28
CA THR A 37 32.30 -9.48 -23.59
C THR A 37 30.83 -9.09 -23.48
N ALA A 38 30.16 -9.42 -22.37
CA ALA A 38 28.81 -8.97 -22.08
C ALA A 38 28.71 -7.44 -21.95
N LEU A 39 29.62 -6.80 -21.21
CA LEU A 39 29.64 -5.35 -21.05
C LEU A 39 29.93 -4.62 -22.37
N ALA A 40 30.79 -5.18 -23.23
CA ALA A 40 31.05 -4.63 -24.55
C ALA A 40 29.80 -4.72 -25.44
N ALA A 41 29.11 -5.86 -25.45
CA ALA A 41 27.87 -6.06 -26.21
C ALA A 41 26.76 -5.10 -25.77
N LEU A 42 26.54 -4.96 -24.45
CA LEU A 42 25.53 -4.07 -23.89
C LEU A 42 25.81 -2.58 -24.14
N LYS A 43 27.09 -2.17 -24.19
CA LYS A 43 27.46 -0.78 -24.53
C LYS A 43 27.36 -0.50 -26.03
N ALA A 44 27.59 -1.51 -26.87
CA ALA A 44 27.46 -1.40 -28.32
C ALA A 44 25.99 -1.40 -28.78
N ASP A 45 25.09 -1.98 -27.99
CA ASP A 45 23.63 -2.02 -28.24
C ASP A 45 22.97 -0.65 -28.04
N SER A 46 23.24 0.26 -28.97
CA SER A 46 22.67 1.61 -28.98
C SER A 46 21.21 1.63 -29.46
N SER A 47 20.79 0.60 -30.20
CA SER A 47 19.42 0.42 -30.72
C SER A 47 18.47 -0.21 -29.70
N GLY A 48 18.97 -0.78 -28.60
CA GLY A 48 18.16 -1.39 -27.55
C GLY A 48 17.52 -2.70 -28.00
N GLU A 49 18.24 -3.48 -28.79
CA GLU A 49 17.79 -4.76 -29.34
C GLU A 49 17.82 -5.88 -28.29
N ILE A 50 18.73 -5.78 -27.31
CA ILE A 50 18.82 -6.71 -26.18
C ILE A 50 17.74 -6.34 -25.16
N CYS A 51 16.70 -7.16 -25.06
CA CYS A 51 15.58 -6.92 -24.16
C CYS A 51 15.71 -7.65 -22.81
N LEU A 52 16.65 -8.58 -22.66
CA LEU A 52 16.87 -9.31 -21.41
C LEU A 52 18.27 -9.92 -21.36
N VAL A 53 18.86 -9.97 -20.17
CA VAL A 53 20.16 -10.62 -19.94
C VAL A 53 20.02 -11.77 -18.95
N LEU A 54 20.45 -12.96 -19.34
CA LEU A 54 20.71 -14.08 -18.43
C LEU A 54 22.19 -14.06 -18.06
N LEU A 55 22.50 -13.93 -16.78
CA LEU A 55 23.88 -13.68 -16.32
C LEU A 55 24.30 -14.68 -15.25
N ASP A 56 25.37 -15.43 -15.48
CA ASP A 56 26.02 -16.20 -14.42
C ASP A 56 26.70 -15.28 -13.39
N LEU A 57 26.53 -15.56 -12.11
CA LEU A 57 27.20 -14.82 -11.03
C LEU A 57 28.68 -15.12 -10.95
N ILE A 58 29.07 -16.37 -11.19
CA ILE A 58 30.42 -16.85 -10.93
C ILE A 58 31.06 -17.15 -12.28
N MET A 59 31.88 -16.21 -12.76
CA MET A 59 32.64 -16.36 -13.99
C MET A 59 34.09 -15.91 -13.75
N PRO A 60 35.09 -16.48 -14.45
CA PRO A 60 36.47 -15.99 -14.42
C PRO A 60 36.56 -14.54 -14.91
N GLY A 61 37.40 -13.72 -14.27
CA GLY A 61 37.57 -12.31 -14.62
C GLY A 61 36.48 -11.43 -14.01
N THR A 62 35.74 -10.69 -14.83
CA THR A 62 34.61 -9.87 -14.37
C THR A 62 33.42 -10.76 -14.03
N ASP A 63 33.13 -10.86 -12.73
CA ASP A 63 32.00 -11.64 -12.21
C ASP A 63 30.64 -10.97 -12.49
N GLY A 64 29.55 -11.74 -12.31
CA GLY A 64 28.20 -11.24 -12.62
C GLY A 64 27.75 -10.07 -11.74
N LEU A 65 28.24 -9.96 -10.50
CA LEU A 65 27.92 -8.82 -9.63
C LEU A 65 28.60 -7.53 -10.11
N ALA A 66 29.83 -7.62 -10.63
CA ALA A 66 30.54 -6.51 -11.24
C ALA A 66 29.84 -6.04 -12.52
N VAL A 67 29.36 -6.97 -13.36
CA VAL A 67 28.55 -6.64 -14.55
C VAL A 67 27.27 -5.88 -14.15
N LEU A 68 26.49 -6.40 -13.18
CA LEU A 68 25.28 -5.72 -12.69
C LEU A 68 25.56 -4.32 -12.16
N SER A 69 26.65 -4.15 -11.40
CA SER A 69 27.03 -2.88 -10.81
C SER A 69 27.43 -1.84 -11.86
N ALA A 70 28.20 -2.26 -12.88
CA ALA A 70 28.62 -1.39 -13.98
C ALA A 70 27.45 -0.90 -14.85
N MET A 71 26.40 -1.71 -14.96
CA MET A 71 25.22 -1.40 -15.80
C MET A 71 24.17 -0.53 -15.08
N ARG A 72 24.32 -0.25 -13.79
CA ARG A 72 23.43 0.68 -13.07
C ARG A 72 23.46 2.11 -13.62
N ALA A 73 24.58 2.53 -14.21
CA ALA A 73 24.77 3.89 -14.71
C ALA A 73 24.25 4.11 -16.14
N LEU A 74 23.76 3.07 -16.82
CA LEU A 74 23.22 3.20 -18.18
C LEU A 74 21.79 3.75 -18.16
N PRO A 75 21.45 4.73 -19.02
CA PRO A 75 20.11 5.33 -19.09
C PRO A 75 19.02 4.34 -19.48
N ARG A 76 19.36 3.36 -20.32
CA ARG A 76 18.46 2.31 -20.81
C ARG A 76 19.16 0.98 -20.61
N LYS A 77 18.71 0.19 -19.63
CA LYS A 77 19.29 -1.13 -19.33
C LYS A 77 18.20 -2.20 -19.41
N PRO A 78 18.50 -3.37 -20.01
CA PRO A 78 17.57 -4.49 -19.98
C PRO A 78 17.44 -5.09 -18.56
N PRO A 79 16.33 -5.79 -18.25
CA PRO A 79 16.22 -6.62 -17.05
C PRO A 79 17.29 -7.74 -17.04
N PHE A 80 17.85 -7.99 -15.85
CA PHE A 80 18.84 -9.05 -15.62
C PHE A 80 18.22 -10.18 -14.79
N ILE A 81 18.24 -11.41 -15.31
CA ILE A 81 17.99 -12.63 -14.54
C ILE A 81 19.33 -13.28 -14.27
N VAL A 82 19.55 -13.63 -13.02
CA VAL A 82 20.85 -14.10 -12.56
C VAL A 82 20.83 -15.61 -12.36
N GLN A 83 21.92 -16.29 -12.74
CA GLN A 83 22.10 -17.72 -12.53
C GLN A 83 23.20 -17.97 -11.48
N THR A 84 23.00 -18.94 -10.60
CA THR A 84 24.01 -19.34 -9.60
C THR A 84 24.01 -20.85 -9.41
N ALA A 85 25.20 -21.44 -9.26
CA ALA A 85 25.37 -22.87 -8.91
C ALA A 85 25.25 -23.14 -7.41
N HIS A 86 25.52 -22.13 -6.56
CA HIS A 86 25.35 -22.25 -5.11
C HIS A 86 24.00 -21.67 -4.70
N GLY A 87 23.13 -22.50 -4.13
CA GLY A 87 21.85 -22.09 -3.54
C GLY A 87 21.97 -21.23 -2.28
N SER A 88 23.06 -20.46 -2.13
CA SER A 88 23.20 -19.52 -1.02
C SER A 88 22.24 -18.35 -1.25
N ILE A 89 21.28 -18.24 -0.33
CA ILE A 89 20.31 -17.15 -0.28
C ILE A 89 21.04 -15.80 -0.30
N ASP A 90 22.23 -15.72 0.29
CA ASP A 90 23.06 -14.51 0.33
C ASP A 90 23.49 -14.01 -1.06
N ALA A 91 23.92 -14.89 -1.96
CA ALA A 91 24.33 -14.51 -3.31
C ALA A 91 23.12 -14.02 -4.14
N ALA A 92 21.98 -14.68 -3.99
CA ALA A 92 20.73 -14.24 -4.59
C ALA A 92 20.30 -12.86 -4.05
N ILE A 93 20.37 -12.63 -2.74
CA ILE A 93 20.07 -11.34 -2.12
C ILE A 93 21.01 -10.24 -2.65
N MET A 94 22.31 -10.52 -2.77
CA MET A 94 23.28 -9.56 -3.31
C MET A 94 22.99 -9.21 -4.77
N ALA A 95 22.64 -10.19 -5.59
CA ALA A 95 22.27 -9.99 -6.99
C ALA A 95 20.99 -9.14 -7.14
N MET A 96 19.97 -9.44 -6.34
CA MET A 96 18.72 -8.65 -6.30
C MET A 96 18.99 -7.21 -5.85
N ARG A 97 19.80 -7.02 -4.79
CA ARG A 97 20.24 -5.68 -4.36
C ARG A 97 21.01 -4.96 -5.46
N ALA A 98 21.85 -5.65 -6.23
CA ALA A 98 22.61 -5.09 -7.34
C ALA A 98 21.72 -4.65 -8.53
N GLY A 99 20.47 -5.11 -8.57
CA GLY A 99 19.45 -4.68 -9.53
C GLY A 99 19.01 -5.76 -10.52
N ALA A 100 19.24 -7.04 -10.20
CA ALA A 100 18.61 -8.15 -10.90
C ALA A 100 17.09 -8.20 -10.60
N VAL A 101 16.31 -8.69 -11.56
CA VAL A 101 14.84 -8.78 -11.45
C VAL A 101 14.35 -10.15 -10.99
N ASP A 102 15.14 -11.19 -11.21
CA ASP A 102 14.89 -12.56 -10.73
C ASP A 102 16.22 -13.33 -10.67
N PHE A 103 16.22 -14.48 -10.00
CA PHE A 103 17.35 -15.40 -10.02
C PHE A 103 16.90 -16.85 -10.20
N VAL A 104 17.79 -17.66 -10.77
CA VAL A 104 17.61 -19.10 -10.96
C VAL A 104 18.82 -19.85 -10.42
N VAL A 105 18.57 -20.97 -9.75
CA VAL A 105 19.62 -21.85 -9.23
C VAL A 105 19.86 -22.95 -10.26
N LYS A 106 21.12 -23.16 -10.66
CA LYS A 106 21.52 -24.24 -11.56
C LYS A 106 21.53 -25.58 -10.78
N PRO A 107 20.99 -26.68 -11.34
CA PRO A 107 20.39 -26.80 -12.67
C PRO A 107 18.95 -26.24 -12.71
N VAL A 108 18.64 -25.43 -13.73
CA VAL A 108 17.31 -24.82 -13.92
C VAL A 108 16.48 -25.63 -14.91
N SER A 109 15.19 -25.85 -14.62
CA SER A 109 14.28 -26.49 -15.56
C SER A 109 13.88 -25.51 -16.68
N PRO A 110 13.68 -25.97 -17.93
CA PRO A 110 13.24 -25.10 -19.02
C PRO A 110 11.96 -24.33 -18.70
N GLU A 111 10.99 -24.94 -18.02
CA GLU A 111 9.72 -24.30 -17.65
C GLU A 111 9.93 -23.17 -16.64
N ARG A 112 10.83 -23.35 -15.64
CA ARG A 112 11.15 -22.30 -14.68
C ARG A 112 11.84 -21.13 -15.37
N LEU A 113 12.75 -21.41 -16.29
CA LEU A 113 13.45 -20.39 -17.05
C LEU A 113 12.50 -19.61 -17.96
N GLU A 114 11.58 -20.29 -18.64
CA GLU A 114 10.56 -19.66 -19.48
C GLU A 114 9.67 -18.70 -18.69
N VAL A 115 9.22 -19.11 -17.49
CA VAL A 115 8.42 -18.28 -16.59
C VAL A 115 9.20 -17.04 -16.15
N SER A 116 10.46 -17.21 -15.73
CA SER A 116 11.30 -16.08 -15.31
C SER A 116 11.55 -15.09 -16.45
N ILE A 117 11.81 -15.57 -17.69
CA ILE A 117 11.99 -14.72 -18.88
C ILE A 117 10.68 -13.97 -19.21
N LYS A 118 9.53 -14.65 -19.22
CA LYS A 118 8.23 -14.01 -19.47
C LYS A 118 7.91 -12.93 -18.42
N ASN A 119 8.19 -13.20 -17.16
CA ASN A 119 7.96 -12.25 -16.07
C ASN A 119 8.88 -11.04 -16.17
N ALA A 120 10.18 -11.24 -16.41
CA ALA A 120 11.14 -10.14 -16.56
C ALA A 120 10.79 -9.22 -17.75
N LEU A 121 10.33 -9.79 -18.87
CA LEU A 121 9.89 -9.02 -20.03
C LEU A 121 8.50 -8.37 -19.84
N LYS A 122 7.65 -8.91 -18.96
CA LYS A 122 6.40 -8.24 -18.51
C LYS A 122 6.70 -7.10 -17.56
N ILE A 123 7.68 -7.25 -16.66
CA ILE A 123 8.15 -6.20 -15.74
C ILE A 123 8.68 -5.00 -16.54
N GLU A 124 9.29 -5.19 -17.71
CA GLU A 124 9.67 -4.07 -18.61
C GLU A 124 8.44 -3.32 -19.16
N ALA A 125 7.37 -4.04 -19.52
CA ALA A 125 6.10 -3.43 -19.96
C ALA A 125 5.34 -2.73 -18.81
N LEU A 126 5.59 -3.15 -17.55
CA LEU A 126 5.05 -2.56 -16.32
C LEU A 126 6.03 -1.54 -15.68
N ALA A 127 7.26 -1.45 -16.17
CA ALA A 127 8.29 -0.56 -15.63
C ALA A 127 7.94 0.91 -15.90
N ASP A 128 7.22 1.18 -16.98
CA ASP A 128 6.62 2.50 -17.26
C ASP A 128 5.62 2.93 -16.18
N GLU A 129 5.02 1.98 -15.47
CA GLU A 129 4.12 2.22 -14.34
C GLU A 129 4.91 2.42 -13.03
N LEU A 130 6.03 1.72 -12.87
CA LEU A 130 6.98 1.90 -11.77
C LEU A 130 7.76 3.22 -11.87
N VAL A 131 8.01 3.73 -13.08
CA VAL A 131 8.51 5.09 -13.33
C VAL A 131 7.46 6.11 -12.92
N ARG A 132 6.17 5.90 -13.23
CA ARG A 132 5.06 6.75 -12.75
C ARG A 132 4.91 6.75 -11.22
N ILE A 133 5.10 5.59 -10.58
CA ILE A 133 5.09 5.45 -9.11
C ILE A 133 6.29 6.17 -8.49
N LYS A 134 7.48 6.13 -9.11
CA LYS A 134 8.67 6.89 -8.67
C LYS A 134 8.58 8.39 -8.96
N ALA A 135 7.91 8.79 -10.04
CA ALA A 135 7.62 10.18 -10.39
C ALA A 135 6.68 10.82 -9.36
N SER A 136 5.68 10.08 -8.87
CA SER A 136 4.80 10.50 -7.77
C SER A 136 5.55 10.81 -6.47
N ALA A 137 6.68 10.15 -6.22
CA ALA A 137 7.54 10.39 -5.06
C ALA A 137 8.55 11.53 -5.27
N LYS A 138 8.80 11.95 -6.51
CA LYS A 138 9.80 12.98 -6.89
C LYS A 138 9.21 14.32 -7.36
N GLY A 139 7.89 14.43 -7.46
CA GLY A 139 7.24 15.66 -7.97
C GLY A 139 7.19 15.75 -9.50
N GLU A 140 7.36 14.63 -10.20
CA GLU A 140 7.35 14.53 -11.67
C GLU A 140 5.99 14.04 -12.22
N LEU A 141 4.98 13.85 -11.36
CA LEU A 141 3.64 13.41 -11.77
C LEU A 141 2.98 14.54 -12.58
N GLY A 142 2.68 14.29 -13.86
CA GLY A 142 1.94 15.19 -14.74
C GLY A 142 0.52 14.72 -15.02
N PHE A 143 -0.26 15.50 -15.76
CA PHE A 143 -1.62 15.10 -16.16
C PHE A 143 -1.63 13.89 -17.07
N ALA A 144 -0.56 13.65 -17.84
CA ALA A 144 -0.40 12.46 -18.67
C ALA A 144 -0.30 11.15 -17.88
N ASP A 145 0.04 11.24 -16.58
CA ASP A 145 0.14 10.07 -15.70
C ASP A 145 -1.20 9.70 -15.04
N LEU A 146 -2.21 10.58 -15.17
CA LEU A 146 -3.53 10.34 -14.59
C LEU A 146 -4.38 9.44 -15.48
N ILE A 147 -5.02 8.47 -14.86
CA ILE A 147 -6.02 7.63 -15.53
C ILE A 147 -7.33 8.41 -15.60
N ALA A 148 -7.59 8.97 -16.78
CA ALA A 148 -8.67 9.90 -17.04
C ALA A 148 -9.08 9.82 -18.53
N GLY A 149 -9.63 8.68 -18.94
CA GLY A 149 -10.09 8.44 -20.31
C GLY A 149 -11.48 9.00 -20.60
N SER A 150 -12.22 9.42 -19.57
CA SER A 150 -13.57 9.96 -19.71
C SER A 150 -13.64 11.39 -20.25
N ASP A 151 -14.65 11.68 -21.07
CA ASP A 151 -14.90 13.04 -21.62
C ASP A 151 -15.11 14.07 -20.49
N VAL A 152 -15.75 13.64 -19.38
CA VAL A 152 -15.98 14.48 -18.20
C VAL A 152 -14.66 14.88 -17.54
N MET A 153 -13.65 14.02 -17.58
CA MET A 153 -12.32 14.33 -17.06
C MET A 153 -11.50 15.23 -17.98
N THR A 154 -11.73 15.23 -19.30
CA THR A 154 -11.02 16.12 -20.22
C THR A 154 -11.08 17.58 -19.76
N ARG A 155 -12.26 18.03 -19.30
CA ARG A 155 -12.43 19.39 -18.79
C ARG A 155 -11.61 19.66 -17.51
N VAL A 156 -11.51 18.67 -16.63
CA VAL A 156 -10.71 18.75 -15.40
C VAL A 156 -9.23 18.88 -15.74
N LEU A 157 -8.74 18.08 -16.70
CA LEU A 157 -7.36 18.12 -17.17
C LEU A 157 -7.03 19.47 -17.82
N GLU A 158 -7.89 19.97 -18.73
CA GLU A 158 -7.70 21.29 -19.35
C GLU A 158 -7.62 22.43 -18.33
N LEU A 159 -8.54 22.43 -17.35
CA LEU A 159 -8.53 23.42 -16.28
C LEU A 159 -7.27 23.28 -15.44
N GLY A 160 -6.87 22.06 -15.09
CA GLY A 160 -5.65 21.76 -14.37
C GLY A 160 -4.39 22.26 -15.08
N THR A 161 -4.24 22.02 -16.38
CA THR A 161 -3.10 22.50 -17.18
C THR A 161 -3.05 24.03 -17.24
N ARG A 162 -4.20 24.70 -17.39
CA ARG A 162 -4.27 26.17 -17.32
C ARG A 162 -3.90 26.67 -15.93
N ALA A 163 -4.37 25.97 -14.89
CA ALA A 163 -4.06 26.30 -13.52
C ALA A 163 -2.57 26.17 -13.25
N ALA A 164 -1.90 25.11 -13.72
CA ALA A 164 -0.46 24.88 -13.53
C ALA A 164 0.40 26.07 -13.98
N ASN A 165 0.00 26.73 -15.08
CA ASN A 165 0.66 27.92 -15.64
C ASN A 165 0.39 29.24 -14.89
N SER A 166 -0.52 29.25 -13.91
CA SER A 166 -0.83 30.41 -13.06
C SER A 166 -0.13 30.30 -11.69
N THR A 167 0.03 31.43 -11.00
CA THR A 167 0.47 31.48 -9.59
C THR A 167 -0.69 31.65 -8.61
N THR A 168 -1.92 31.83 -9.11
CA THR A 168 -3.11 32.05 -8.29
C THR A 168 -3.45 30.84 -7.42
N PRO A 169 -4.07 31.05 -6.24
CA PRO A 169 -4.65 29.96 -5.46
C PRO A 169 -5.68 29.15 -6.29
N ILE A 170 -5.71 27.84 -6.06
CA ILE A 170 -6.62 26.91 -6.72
C ILE A 170 -7.51 26.26 -5.67
N LEU A 171 -8.80 26.12 -5.98
CA LEU A 171 -9.75 25.38 -5.17
C LEU A 171 -10.19 24.13 -5.92
N ILE A 172 -9.92 22.95 -5.37
CA ILE A 172 -10.34 21.66 -5.92
C ILE A 172 -11.54 21.13 -5.13
N GLU A 173 -12.69 21.05 -5.77
CA GLU A 173 -13.92 20.56 -5.17
C GLU A 173 -14.22 19.15 -5.64
N GLY A 174 -14.77 18.32 -4.75
CA GLY A 174 -15.20 16.98 -5.12
C GLY A 174 -15.39 16.07 -3.92
N GLU A 175 -16.12 14.98 -4.13
CA GLU A 175 -16.41 14.01 -3.09
C GLU A 175 -15.13 13.37 -2.50
N PRO A 176 -15.20 12.75 -1.31
CA PRO A 176 -14.09 11.97 -0.78
C PRO A 176 -13.67 10.88 -1.77
N GLY A 177 -12.35 10.75 -1.98
CA GLY A 177 -11.78 9.65 -2.76
C GLY A 177 -11.85 9.82 -4.29
N VAL A 178 -12.22 11.00 -4.83
CA VAL A 178 -12.23 11.24 -6.29
C VAL A 178 -10.85 11.52 -6.91
N GLY A 179 -9.80 11.64 -6.08
CA GLY A 179 -8.43 11.91 -6.55
C GLY A 179 -7.99 13.37 -6.49
N LYS A 180 -8.60 14.21 -5.64
CA LYS A 180 -8.25 15.65 -5.51
C LYS A 180 -6.75 15.90 -5.29
N GLU A 181 -6.10 15.09 -4.45
CA GLU A 181 -4.65 15.18 -4.21
C GLU A 181 -3.81 14.86 -5.45
N LEU A 182 -4.22 13.85 -6.25
CA LEU A 182 -3.51 13.51 -7.50
C LEU A 182 -3.60 14.66 -8.51
N ILE A 183 -4.76 15.31 -8.61
CA ILE A 183 -4.92 16.53 -9.41
C ILE A 183 -3.99 17.65 -8.90
N ALA A 184 -3.93 17.86 -7.59
CA ALA A 184 -3.03 18.87 -7.00
C ALA A 184 -1.55 18.57 -7.29
N ARG A 185 -1.15 17.29 -7.24
CA ARG A 185 0.22 16.85 -7.57
C ARG A 185 0.52 17.06 -9.06
N ALA A 186 -0.41 16.73 -9.95
CA ALA A 186 -0.27 16.99 -11.39
C ALA A 186 -0.12 18.48 -11.70
N ILE A 187 -0.93 19.33 -11.06
CA ILE A 187 -0.83 20.80 -11.18
C ILE A 187 0.57 21.27 -10.75
N GLN A 188 1.10 20.75 -9.65
CA GLN A 188 2.44 21.11 -9.17
C GLN A 188 3.53 20.64 -10.14
N GLY A 189 3.43 19.39 -10.61
CA GLY A 189 4.41 18.75 -11.50
C GLY A 189 4.53 19.42 -12.86
N GLU A 190 3.49 20.11 -13.32
CA GLU A 190 3.51 20.91 -14.57
C GLU A 190 3.64 22.43 -14.33
N SER A 191 3.90 22.86 -13.10
CA SER A 191 4.03 24.28 -12.78
C SER A 191 5.49 24.75 -12.79
N ALA A 192 5.68 26.08 -12.82
CA ALA A 192 6.99 26.69 -12.61
C ALA A 192 7.65 26.32 -11.25
N ARG A 193 6.87 25.78 -10.30
CA ARG A 193 7.34 25.36 -8.98
C ARG A 193 7.58 23.84 -8.87
N GLN A 194 7.57 23.09 -9.97
CA GLN A 194 7.72 21.63 -9.98
C GLN A 194 8.94 21.09 -9.20
N SER A 195 10.04 21.84 -9.15
CA SER A 195 11.26 21.48 -8.41
C SER A 195 11.22 21.85 -6.92
N GLY A 196 10.21 22.61 -6.49
CA GLY A 196 10.00 23.04 -5.11
C GLY A 196 9.23 22.02 -4.28
N PRO A 197 9.21 22.17 -2.94
CA PRO A 197 8.53 21.23 -2.05
C PRO A 197 7.01 21.20 -2.29
N PHE A 198 6.41 20.01 -2.27
CA PHE A 198 4.97 19.83 -2.24
C PHE A 198 4.54 19.38 -0.84
N VAL A 199 4.09 20.34 -0.03
CA VAL A 199 3.75 20.13 1.38
C VAL A 199 2.26 19.89 1.52
N THR A 200 1.88 18.74 2.07
CA THR A 200 0.47 18.36 2.25
C THR A 200 0.05 18.47 3.71
N VAL A 201 -1.14 19.02 3.96
CA VAL A 201 -1.80 19.03 5.28
C VAL A 201 -3.24 18.60 5.12
N ASN A 202 -3.65 17.55 5.82
CA ASN A 202 -5.05 17.15 5.89
C ASN A 202 -5.69 17.76 7.14
N CYS A 203 -6.56 18.74 6.94
CA CYS A 203 -7.23 19.48 7.99
C CYS A 203 -8.36 18.68 8.64
N GLY A 204 -8.94 17.70 7.94
CA GLY A 204 -10.04 16.87 8.43
C GLY A 204 -9.61 15.73 9.38
N THR A 205 -8.41 15.19 9.21
CA THR A 205 -7.88 14.10 10.06
C THR A 205 -7.06 14.61 11.24
N THR A 206 -6.66 15.88 11.21
CA THR A 206 -5.80 16.48 12.23
C THR A 206 -6.68 17.12 13.31
N PRO A 207 -6.42 16.88 14.61
CA PRO A 207 -7.17 17.54 15.67
C PRO A 207 -7.11 19.06 15.54
N GLU A 208 -8.26 19.74 15.65
CA GLU A 208 -8.40 21.18 15.36
C GLU A 208 -7.35 22.05 16.07
N HIS A 209 -7.08 21.76 17.35
CA HIS A 209 -6.09 22.46 18.16
C HIS A 209 -4.63 22.25 17.73
N LEU A 210 -4.34 21.21 16.93
CA LEU A 210 -3.01 20.92 16.38
C LEU A 210 -2.84 21.43 14.96
N VAL A 211 -3.92 21.69 14.21
CA VAL A 211 -3.81 22.14 12.82
C VAL A 211 -3.07 23.47 12.74
N GLU A 212 -3.46 24.43 13.58
CA GLU A 212 -2.81 25.74 13.66
C GLU A 212 -1.32 25.60 13.97
N SER A 213 -1.02 24.77 14.96
CA SER A 213 0.32 24.55 15.46
C SER A 213 1.19 23.91 14.36
N ILE A 214 0.67 22.95 13.59
CA ILE A 214 1.34 22.31 12.46
C ILE A 214 1.58 23.30 11.31
N LEU A 215 0.61 24.16 11.00
CA LEU A 215 0.72 25.13 9.91
C LEU A 215 1.82 26.18 10.19
N ILE A 216 1.86 26.70 11.40
CA ILE A 216 2.72 27.83 11.78
C ILE A 216 4.06 27.37 12.37
N GLY A 217 4.09 26.21 13.03
CA GLY A 217 5.20 25.79 13.87
C GLY A 217 5.17 26.41 15.26
N HIS A 218 5.98 25.89 16.18
CA HIS A 218 6.06 26.39 17.55
C HIS A 218 7.47 26.19 18.12
N GLU A 219 7.89 27.13 18.98
CA GLU A 219 9.25 27.18 19.53
C GLU A 219 9.33 27.03 21.06
N LYS A 220 8.23 26.90 21.81
CA LYS A 220 8.27 26.96 23.29
C LYS A 220 7.87 25.67 24.02
N GLY A 221 8.88 24.99 24.56
CA GLY A 221 8.80 24.16 25.78
C GLY A 221 8.84 22.64 25.57
N ALA A 222 10.01 22.04 25.85
CA ALA A 222 10.32 20.60 25.95
C ALA A 222 10.15 19.74 24.68
N SER A 223 11.30 19.53 24.02
CA SER A 223 11.61 18.60 22.92
C SER A 223 11.28 19.08 21.49
N GLU A 224 12.30 19.69 20.89
CA GLU A 224 12.55 19.97 19.47
C GLU A 224 11.77 21.12 18.78
N LYS A 225 12.55 21.99 18.13
CA LYS A 225 12.08 23.06 17.25
C LYS A 225 11.41 22.44 16.02
N ARG A 226 10.11 22.68 15.84
CA ARG A 226 9.36 22.18 14.69
C ARG A 226 9.06 23.31 13.71
N ILE A 227 9.61 23.20 12.50
CA ILE A 227 9.33 24.11 11.40
C ILE A 227 7.85 23.94 10.99
N GLY A 228 7.13 25.05 10.80
CA GLY A 228 5.75 25.04 10.35
C GLY A 228 5.59 24.71 8.88
N LYS A 229 4.44 24.16 8.49
CA LYS A 229 4.16 23.77 7.09
C LYS A 229 4.21 24.94 6.11
N PHE A 230 3.88 26.17 6.54
CA PHE A 230 4.06 27.36 5.70
C PHE A 230 5.53 27.59 5.31
N ALA A 231 6.46 27.41 6.26
CA ALA A 231 7.88 27.58 6.01
C ALA A 231 8.47 26.38 5.25
N GLU A 232 7.97 25.16 5.49
CA GLU A 232 8.35 23.99 4.69
C GLU A 232 7.94 24.12 3.21
N ALA A 233 6.84 24.85 2.93
CA ALA A 233 6.31 25.05 1.59
C ALA A 233 6.94 26.23 0.84
N ASP A 234 7.90 26.93 1.45
CA ASP A 234 8.55 28.09 0.83
C ASP A 234 9.19 27.72 -0.51
N GLN A 235 9.04 28.59 -1.51
CA GLN A 235 9.39 28.37 -2.91
C GLN A 235 8.71 27.16 -3.58
N GLY A 236 7.74 26.53 -2.91
CA GLY A 236 7.00 25.36 -3.38
C GLY A 236 5.50 25.58 -3.38
N THR A 237 4.77 24.50 -3.10
CA THR A 237 3.31 24.45 -3.07
C THR A 237 2.82 23.84 -1.77
N LEU A 238 1.87 24.51 -1.13
CA LEU A 238 1.12 24.02 0.02
C LEU A 238 -0.22 23.48 -0.46
N PHE A 239 -0.47 22.20 -0.20
CA PHE A 239 -1.74 21.54 -0.43
C PHE A 239 -2.50 21.37 0.89
N LEU A 240 -3.67 21.99 0.98
CA LEU A 240 -4.57 21.88 2.14
C LEU A 240 -5.80 21.04 1.77
N ASP A 241 -5.83 19.79 2.25
CA ASP A 241 -6.98 18.90 2.08
C ASP A 241 -8.03 19.13 3.16
N GLU A 242 -9.29 19.12 2.77
CA GLU A 242 -10.45 19.44 3.60
C GLU A 242 -10.37 20.82 4.27
N ILE A 243 -10.10 21.88 3.48
CA ILE A 243 -9.95 23.28 3.96
C ILE A 243 -11.15 23.78 4.79
N GLY A 244 -12.34 23.25 4.55
CA GLY A 244 -13.55 23.57 5.32
C GLY A 244 -13.51 23.13 6.79
N ALA A 245 -12.57 22.27 7.17
CA ALA A 245 -12.35 21.83 8.55
C ALA A 245 -11.47 22.80 9.36
N LEU A 246 -10.91 23.85 8.76
CA LEU A 246 -10.11 24.82 9.49
C LEU A 246 -10.96 25.64 10.47
N SER A 247 -10.41 25.88 11.67
CA SER A 247 -10.97 26.84 12.61
C SER A 247 -10.93 28.28 12.05
N LEU A 248 -11.81 29.17 12.51
CA LEU A 248 -11.84 30.56 12.06
C LEU A 248 -10.51 31.31 12.31
N ASP A 249 -9.79 30.94 13.37
CA ASP A 249 -8.47 31.51 13.67
C ASP A 249 -7.40 31.03 12.68
N ALA A 250 -7.36 29.72 12.37
CA ALA A 250 -6.48 29.18 11.35
C ALA A 250 -6.78 29.77 9.96
N GLN A 251 -8.06 29.99 9.63
CA GLN A 251 -8.47 30.67 8.40
C GLN A 251 -7.95 32.10 8.32
N MET A 252 -8.01 32.86 9.42
CA MET A 252 -7.45 34.23 9.48
C MET A 252 -5.93 34.23 9.23
N LYS A 253 -5.21 33.27 9.82
CA LYS A 253 -3.74 33.20 9.68
C LYS A 253 -3.32 32.75 8.29
N LEU A 254 -4.06 31.81 7.68
CA LEU A 254 -3.89 31.44 6.28
C LEU A 254 -4.11 32.65 5.37
N GLN A 255 -5.17 33.43 5.61
CA GLN A 255 -5.46 34.64 4.83
C GLN A 255 -4.31 35.65 4.93
N ARG A 256 -3.74 35.87 6.12
CA ARG A 256 -2.57 36.75 6.31
C ARG A 256 -1.35 36.23 5.57
N ALA A 257 -1.05 34.93 5.66
CA ALA A 257 0.06 34.32 4.92
C ALA A 257 -0.09 34.51 3.40
N LEU A 258 -1.31 34.42 2.87
CA LEU A 258 -1.62 34.63 1.45
C LEU A 258 -1.59 36.10 1.00
N HIS A 259 -1.76 37.05 1.92
CA HIS A 259 -1.81 38.48 1.62
C HIS A 259 -0.46 39.16 1.84
N ASP A 260 0.14 38.96 3.01
CA ASP A 260 1.35 39.65 3.46
C ASP A 260 2.63 38.88 3.11
N GLY A 261 2.53 37.58 2.78
CA GLY A 261 3.69 36.71 2.59
C GLY A 261 4.53 36.56 3.86
N GLU A 262 3.93 36.81 5.04
CA GLU A 262 4.58 36.79 6.34
C GLU A 262 3.75 35.97 7.33
N ILE A 263 4.42 35.17 8.16
CA ILE A 263 3.80 34.44 9.27
C ILE A 263 4.42 34.87 10.61
N ASP A 264 3.57 35.04 11.62
CA ASP A 264 3.98 35.22 13.00
C ASP A 264 4.08 33.84 13.67
N PRO A 265 5.28 33.31 13.96
CA PRO A 265 5.40 32.06 14.71
C PRO A 265 4.78 32.21 16.11
N VAL A 266 4.29 31.11 16.69
CA VAL A 266 3.76 31.10 18.06
C VAL A 266 4.91 31.33 19.05
N GLY A 267 5.24 32.59 19.35
CA GLY A 267 6.33 32.97 20.25
C GLY A 267 6.90 34.38 20.00
N PRO A 268 7.80 34.86 20.87
CA PRO A 268 8.33 36.21 20.77
C PRO A 268 9.62 36.23 19.93
N LYS A 269 9.48 36.37 18.60
CA LYS A 269 10.24 37.28 17.70
C LYS A 269 10.53 36.70 16.29
N HIS A 270 10.37 37.63 15.33
CA HIS A 270 10.64 37.62 13.90
C HIS A 270 9.58 36.94 13.02
N LYS A 271 8.88 37.79 12.26
CA LYS A 271 8.06 37.38 11.12
C LYS A 271 8.91 36.57 10.15
N VAL A 272 8.38 35.44 9.71
CA VAL A 272 9.02 34.62 8.68
C VAL A 272 8.37 34.94 7.35
N LYS A 273 9.16 35.39 6.37
CA LYS A 273 8.66 35.53 5.00
C LYS A 273 8.50 34.15 4.38
N VAL A 274 7.36 33.92 3.76
CA VAL A 274 7.02 32.68 3.08
C VAL A 274 6.42 33.01 1.72
N ASP A 275 6.91 32.35 0.68
CA ASP A 275 6.37 32.42 -0.67
C ASP A 275 6.03 31.02 -1.14
N PHE A 276 4.78 30.63 -0.95
CA PHE A 276 4.23 29.36 -1.40
C PHE A 276 3.03 29.58 -2.29
N ARG A 277 2.81 28.65 -3.21
CA ARG A 277 1.55 28.54 -3.95
C ARG A 277 0.55 27.73 -3.14
N LEU A 278 -0.70 28.17 -3.06
CA LEU A 278 -1.76 27.43 -2.37
C LEU A 278 -2.63 26.62 -3.34
N ILE A 279 -2.81 25.34 -3.05
CA ILE A 279 -3.87 24.50 -3.61
C ILE A 279 -4.72 23.99 -2.45
N ALA A 280 -5.99 24.36 -2.42
CA ALA A 280 -6.94 23.91 -1.41
C ALA A 280 -7.89 22.87 -1.99
N ALA A 281 -8.30 21.89 -1.19
CA ALA A 281 -9.30 20.90 -1.56
C ALA A 281 -10.42 20.81 -0.51
N THR A 282 -11.63 20.49 -0.96
CA THR A 282 -12.81 20.34 -0.09
C THR A 282 -13.82 19.36 -0.67
N ASN A 283 -14.52 18.64 0.20
CA ASN A 283 -15.76 17.94 -0.12
C ASN A 283 -17.03 18.70 0.32
N GLN A 284 -16.88 19.78 1.08
CA GLN A 284 -17.96 20.61 1.61
C GLN A 284 -18.24 21.80 0.70
N ASN A 285 -19.49 22.25 0.73
CA ASN A 285 -19.90 23.49 0.08
C ASN A 285 -19.43 24.69 0.93
N LEU A 286 -18.35 25.36 0.49
CA LEU A 286 -17.76 26.47 1.25
C LEU A 286 -18.69 27.69 1.36
N ILE A 287 -19.52 27.98 0.34
CA ILE A 287 -20.45 29.12 0.42
C ILE A 287 -21.55 28.87 1.47
N ALA A 288 -21.98 27.62 1.66
CA ALA A 288 -22.86 27.24 2.76
C ALA A 288 -22.18 27.46 4.12
N LEU A 289 -20.91 27.06 4.27
CA LEU A 289 -20.15 27.30 5.51
C LEU A 289 -19.94 28.80 5.79
N VAL A 290 -19.83 29.63 4.76
CA VAL A 290 -19.80 31.10 4.91
C VAL A 290 -21.11 31.61 5.49
N ASN A 291 -22.24 31.18 4.94
CA ASN A 291 -23.57 31.56 5.44
C ASN A 291 -23.82 31.09 6.88
N GLU A 292 -23.22 29.96 7.29
CA GLU A 292 -23.25 29.43 8.66
C GLU A 292 -22.28 30.12 9.62
N GLY A 293 -21.44 31.05 9.14
CA GLY A 293 -20.39 31.70 9.94
C GLY A 293 -19.23 30.79 10.34
N ARG A 294 -19.09 29.63 9.68
CA ARG A 294 -18.04 28.63 9.94
C ARG A 294 -16.85 28.76 8.99
N PHE A 295 -17.01 29.52 7.91
CA PHE A 295 -15.95 29.85 6.97
C PHE A 295 -15.93 31.36 6.70
N ARG A 296 -14.75 31.95 6.60
CA ARG A 296 -14.64 33.40 6.36
C ARG A 296 -14.89 33.72 4.89
N GLU A 297 -15.72 34.73 4.66
CA GLU A 297 -16.07 35.21 3.32
C GLU A 297 -14.85 35.73 2.54
N ASP A 298 -13.95 36.46 3.22
CA ASP A 298 -12.72 37.01 2.62
C ASP A 298 -11.77 35.91 2.10
N LEU A 299 -11.60 34.83 2.86
CA LEU A 299 -10.82 33.67 2.45
C LEU A 299 -11.51 32.92 1.30
N TYR A 300 -12.83 32.75 1.34
CA TYR A 300 -13.58 32.07 0.27
C TYR A 300 -13.34 32.74 -1.09
N TYR A 301 -13.52 34.05 -1.20
CA TYR A 301 -13.30 34.74 -2.48
C TYR A 301 -11.84 34.74 -2.93
N ARG A 302 -10.87 34.63 -2.00
CA ARG A 302 -9.45 34.50 -2.32
C ARG A 302 -9.08 33.11 -2.84
N LEU A 303 -9.77 32.06 -2.37
CA LEU A 303 -9.56 30.67 -2.83
C LEU A 303 -10.33 30.38 -4.13
N ASN A 304 -11.55 30.91 -4.25
CA ASN A 304 -12.45 30.65 -5.37
C ASN A 304 -12.11 31.46 -6.65
N VAL A 305 -10.82 31.71 -6.89
CA VAL A 305 -10.34 32.38 -8.10
C VAL A 305 -10.26 31.39 -9.27
N PHE A 306 -9.85 30.16 -8.99
CA PHE A 306 -9.73 29.09 -9.97
C PHE A 306 -10.31 27.77 -9.41
N PRO A 307 -11.65 27.59 -9.45
CA PRO A 307 -12.28 26.36 -9.01
C PRO A 307 -12.13 25.24 -10.05
N ILE A 308 -11.80 24.04 -9.58
CA ILE A 308 -11.75 22.81 -10.36
C ILE A 308 -12.65 21.79 -9.66
N TRP A 309 -13.77 21.46 -10.29
CA TRP A 309 -14.67 20.42 -9.80
C TRP A 309 -14.29 19.06 -10.38
N VAL A 310 -13.97 18.10 -9.50
CA VAL A 310 -13.60 16.73 -9.87
C VAL A 310 -14.83 15.82 -9.79
N PRO A 311 -15.26 15.20 -10.90
CA PRO A 311 -16.47 14.39 -10.93
C PRO A 311 -16.32 13.11 -10.11
N PRO A 312 -17.39 12.65 -9.45
CA PRO A 312 -17.41 11.36 -8.79
C PRO A 312 -17.30 10.21 -9.79
N LEU A 313 -16.80 9.05 -9.35
CA LEU A 313 -16.51 7.91 -10.22
C LEU A 313 -17.75 7.39 -10.95
N ARG A 314 -18.94 7.49 -10.34
CA ARG A 314 -20.23 7.14 -10.98
C ARG A 314 -20.56 7.94 -12.24
N MET A 315 -19.96 9.11 -12.45
CA MET A 315 -20.13 9.92 -13.67
C MET A 315 -19.08 9.61 -14.74
N ARG A 316 -18.13 8.72 -14.44
CA ARG A 316 -17.00 8.34 -15.30
C ARG A 316 -16.65 6.85 -15.14
N LEU A 317 -17.67 6.00 -15.19
CA LEU A 317 -17.51 4.54 -15.02
C LEU A 317 -16.68 3.89 -16.15
N GLU A 318 -16.48 4.61 -17.26
CA GLU A 318 -15.57 4.25 -18.34
C GLU A 318 -14.09 4.27 -17.94
N ASP A 319 -13.72 4.99 -16.87
CA ASP A 319 -12.36 4.99 -16.32
C ASP A 319 -12.07 3.74 -15.47
N VAL A 320 -13.10 3.04 -14.99
CA VAL A 320 -12.98 1.91 -14.06
C VAL A 320 -12.08 0.78 -14.58
N PRO A 321 -12.20 0.30 -15.83
CA PRO A 321 -11.36 -0.80 -16.32
C PRO A 321 -9.86 -0.47 -16.29
N GLU A 322 -9.48 0.75 -16.65
CA GLU A 322 -8.08 1.18 -16.67
C GLU A 322 -7.56 1.41 -15.24
N LEU A 323 -8.37 2.01 -14.36
CA LEU A 323 -8.05 2.15 -12.94
C LEU A 323 -7.79 0.79 -12.28
N VAL A 324 -8.65 -0.20 -12.57
CA VAL A 324 -8.50 -1.56 -12.03
C VAL A 324 -7.21 -2.21 -12.54
N ARG A 325 -6.91 -2.12 -13.84
CA ARG A 325 -5.67 -2.66 -14.40
C ARG A 325 -4.43 -2.06 -13.72
N HIS A 326 -4.43 -0.74 -13.54
CA HIS A 326 -3.36 -0.04 -12.85
C HIS A 326 -3.17 -0.50 -11.41
N PHE A 327 -4.27 -0.60 -10.65
CA PHE A 327 -4.22 -1.07 -9.27
C PHE A 327 -3.76 -2.53 -9.16
N ILE A 328 -4.22 -3.41 -10.05
CA ILE A 328 -3.76 -4.81 -10.09
C ILE A 328 -2.25 -4.87 -10.30
N ALA A 329 -1.74 -4.14 -11.31
CA ALA A 329 -0.32 -4.09 -11.61
C ALA A 329 0.51 -3.62 -10.42
N ARG A 330 0.10 -2.51 -9.79
CA ARG A 330 0.78 -1.96 -8.61
C ARG A 330 0.77 -2.93 -7.43
N PHE A 331 -0.41 -3.43 -7.05
CA PHE A 331 -0.55 -4.28 -5.87
C PHE A 331 0.04 -5.68 -6.05
N ALA A 332 -0.02 -6.25 -7.26
CA ALA A 332 0.61 -7.53 -7.54
C ALA A 332 2.14 -7.44 -7.38
N ALA A 333 2.74 -6.32 -7.81
CA ALA A 333 4.15 -6.05 -7.61
C ALA A 333 4.52 -5.82 -6.13
N GLU A 334 3.73 -5.03 -5.40
CA GLU A 334 3.96 -4.73 -3.98
C GLU A 334 3.82 -5.97 -3.08
N GLU A 335 2.79 -6.80 -3.33
CA GLU A 335 2.48 -7.98 -2.52
C GLU A 335 3.18 -9.26 -3.02
N GLY A 336 3.97 -9.17 -4.10
CA GLY A 336 4.63 -10.33 -4.71
C GLY A 336 3.66 -11.41 -5.23
N LYS A 337 2.44 -11.00 -5.60
CA LYS A 337 1.38 -11.88 -6.12
C LYS A 337 1.50 -12.05 -7.63
N ARG A 338 1.06 -13.20 -8.14
CA ARG A 338 1.06 -13.52 -9.59
C ARG A 338 -0.26 -13.16 -10.27
N VAL A 339 -0.90 -12.07 -9.85
CA VAL A 339 -2.14 -11.59 -10.47
C VAL A 339 -1.77 -10.70 -11.64
N ASP A 340 -2.23 -11.04 -12.85
CA ASP A 340 -1.90 -10.31 -14.08
C ASP A 340 -3.12 -9.83 -14.88
N GLY A 341 -4.33 -10.01 -14.34
CA GLY A 341 -5.54 -9.49 -14.96
C GLY A 341 -6.82 -9.68 -14.17
N ILE A 342 -7.92 -9.28 -14.81
CA ILE A 342 -9.29 -9.40 -14.33
C ILE A 342 -10.17 -9.89 -15.48
N ASP A 343 -11.15 -10.74 -15.21
CA ASP A 343 -12.07 -11.25 -16.23
C ASP A 343 -13.14 -10.20 -16.65
N ALA A 344 -13.78 -10.46 -17.78
CA ALA A 344 -14.75 -9.53 -18.35
C ALA A 344 -16.00 -9.37 -17.48
N ASP A 345 -16.44 -10.43 -16.80
CA ASP A 345 -17.64 -10.41 -15.95
C ASP A 345 -17.43 -9.58 -14.70
N ALA A 346 -16.25 -9.67 -14.06
CA ALA A 346 -15.88 -8.82 -12.94
C ALA A 346 -15.72 -7.36 -13.36
N VAL A 347 -15.10 -7.07 -14.51
CA VAL A 347 -15.04 -5.69 -15.02
C VAL A 347 -16.45 -5.13 -15.23
N ALA A 348 -17.35 -5.89 -15.89
CA ALA A 348 -18.73 -5.46 -16.11
C ALA A 348 -19.49 -5.22 -14.80
N MET A 349 -19.27 -6.05 -13.79
CA MET A 349 -19.83 -5.84 -12.45
C MET A 349 -19.31 -4.55 -11.80
N LEU A 350 -17.99 -4.33 -11.84
CA LEU A 350 -17.36 -3.14 -11.26
C LEU A 350 -17.84 -1.86 -11.95
N GLN A 351 -18.13 -1.90 -13.26
CA GLN A 351 -18.71 -0.78 -14.00
C GLN A 351 -20.19 -0.52 -13.70
N ARG A 352 -20.91 -1.44 -13.06
CA ARG A 352 -22.32 -1.24 -12.64
C ARG A 352 -22.46 -0.72 -11.22
N TYR A 353 -21.42 -0.87 -10.41
CA TYR A 353 -21.44 -0.39 -9.02
C TYR A 353 -21.30 1.13 -8.97
N SER A 354 -21.98 1.78 -8.02
CA SER A 354 -22.07 3.24 -7.94
C SER A 354 -20.86 3.92 -7.27
N TRP A 355 -19.98 3.14 -6.63
CA TRP A 355 -18.75 3.63 -5.98
C TRP A 355 -18.94 4.86 -5.07
N PRO A 356 -19.73 4.76 -3.97
CA PRO A 356 -19.93 5.87 -3.04
C PRO A 356 -18.64 6.40 -2.40
N GLY A 357 -17.59 5.57 -2.27
CA GLY A 357 -16.26 6.00 -1.83
C GLY A 357 -15.27 6.28 -2.97
N ASN A 358 -15.78 6.40 -4.21
CA ASN A 358 -15.05 6.76 -5.42
C ASN A 358 -13.80 5.89 -5.66
N ILE A 359 -12.73 6.47 -6.20
CA ILE A 359 -11.50 5.77 -6.58
C ILE A 359 -10.86 5.11 -5.36
N ARG A 360 -10.91 5.74 -4.17
CA ARG A 360 -10.35 5.16 -2.95
C ARG A 360 -11.05 3.85 -2.54
N GLN A 361 -12.37 3.76 -2.73
CA GLN A 361 -13.10 2.51 -2.49
C GLN A 361 -12.74 1.44 -3.53
N LEU A 362 -12.63 1.84 -4.81
CA LEU A 362 -12.20 0.95 -5.90
C LEU A 362 -10.80 0.38 -5.63
N GLU A 363 -9.85 1.25 -5.30
CA GLU A 363 -8.48 0.90 -4.93
C GLU A 363 -8.45 -0.12 -3.78
N ASN A 364 -9.18 0.12 -2.69
CA ASN A 364 -9.26 -0.81 -1.56
C ASN A 364 -9.91 -2.15 -1.93
N ALA A 365 -10.93 -2.13 -2.81
CA ALA A 365 -11.58 -3.34 -3.28
C ALA A 365 -10.62 -4.19 -4.13
N VAL A 366 -9.87 -3.57 -5.03
CA VAL A 366 -8.86 -4.25 -5.86
C VAL A 366 -7.68 -4.73 -5.03
N PHE A 367 -7.18 -3.94 -4.09
CA PHE A 367 -6.14 -4.37 -3.14
C PHE A 367 -6.54 -5.65 -2.43
N ARG A 368 -7.74 -5.67 -1.85
CA ARG A 368 -8.26 -6.84 -1.15
C ARG A 368 -8.38 -8.05 -2.09
N ALA A 369 -8.86 -7.84 -3.32
CA ALA A 369 -8.96 -8.89 -4.32
C ALA A 369 -7.59 -9.49 -4.66
N VAL A 370 -6.57 -8.67 -4.89
CA VAL A 370 -5.19 -9.12 -5.17
C VAL A 370 -4.58 -9.89 -4.00
N VAL A 371 -4.76 -9.41 -2.76
CA VAL A 371 -4.25 -10.08 -1.55
C VAL A 371 -4.89 -11.47 -1.37
N LEU A 372 -6.20 -11.57 -1.62
CA LEU A 372 -6.97 -12.82 -1.46
C LEU A 372 -6.91 -13.74 -2.68
N ALA A 373 -6.37 -13.28 -3.81
CA ALA A 373 -6.30 -14.08 -5.02
C ALA A 373 -5.36 -15.28 -4.86
N ASP A 374 -5.89 -16.45 -5.22
CA ASP A 374 -5.15 -17.71 -5.38
C ASP A 374 -4.84 -18.00 -6.87
N ALA A 375 -5.56 -17.33 -7.78
CA ALA A 375 -5.42 -17.45 -9.23
C ALA A 375 -4.79 -16.20 -9.86
N PRO A 376 -4.18 -16.30 -11.06
CA PRO A 376 -3.57 -15.16 -11.75
C PRO A 376 -4.60 -14.15 -12.29
N THR A 377 -5.86 -14.52 -12.41
CA THR A 377 -6.93 -13.66 -12.92
C THR A 377 -7.99 -13.46 -11.85
N LEU A 378 -8.32 -12.20 -11.55
CA LEU A 378 -9.42 -11.85 -10.65
C LEU A 378 -10.76 -12.08 -11.35
N THR A 379 -11.70 -12.69 -10.64
CA THR A 379 -13.07 -12.95 -11.08
C THR A 379 -14.06 -12.26 -10.13
N VAL A 380 -15.36 -12.43 -10.39
CA VAL A 380 -16.43 -11.92 -9.52
C VAL A 380 -16.27 -12.41 -8.07
N ASN A 381 -15.70 -13.61 -7.86
CA ASN A 381 -15.54 -14.22 -6.55
C ASN A 381 -14.58 -13.46 -5.63
N GLU A 382 -13.63 -12.71 -6.19
CA GLU A 382 -12.68 -11.89 -5.43
C GLU A 382 -13.28 -10.54 -5.00
N PHE A 383 -14.48 -10.19 -5.47
CA PHE A 383 -15.21 -8.97 -5.10
C PHE A 383 -16.57 -9.23 -4.44
N PRO A 384 -16.66 -10.07 -3.39
CA PRO A 384 -17.93 -10.48 -2.80
C PRO A 384 -18.72 -9.30 -2.23
N GLN A 385 -18.02 -8.29 -1.70
CA GLN A 385 -18.63 -7.05 -1.18
C GLN A 385 -19.30 -6.22 -2.27
N ILE A 386 -18.85 -6.31 -3.53
CA ILE A 386 -19.44 -5.57 -4.66
C ILE A 386 -20.56 -6.41 -5.27
N ALA A 387 -20.31 -7.70 -5.51
CA ALA A 387 -21.29 -8.62 -6.06
C ALA A 387 -22.61 -8.61 -5.28
N ALA A 388 -22.56 -8.56 -3.94
CA ALA A 388 -23.75 -8.48 -3.09
C ALA A 388 -24.64 -7.24 -3.32
N HIS A 389 -24.12 -6.19 -3.96
CA HIS A 389 -24.83 -4.92 -4.19
C HIS A 389 -25.15 -4.67 -5.68
N VAL A 390 -24.79 -5.59 -6.59
CA VAL A 390 -25.03 -5.45 -8.03
C VAL A 390 -25.98 -6.55 -8.47
N GLU A 391 -27.17 -6.18 -8.96
CA GLU A 391 -28.15 -7.14 -9.47
C GLU A 391 -27.57 -7.99 -10.61
N GLY A 392 -27.81 -9.31 -10.54
CA GLY A 392 -27.33 -10.29 -11.51
C GLY A 392 -25.99 -10.95 -11.18
N TYR A 393 -25.33 -10.56 -10.08
CA TYR A 393 -24.08 -11.18 -9.62
C TYR A 393 -24.30 -11.83 -8.26
N ALA A 394 -24.12 -13.15 -8.17
CA ALA A 394 -24.19 -13.89 -6.92
C ALA A 394 -22.81 -14.44 -6.55
N VAL A 395 -22.42 -14.29 -5.28
CA VAL A 395 -21.21 -14.94 -4.76
C VAL A 395 -21.49 -16.44 -4.70
N THR A 396 -20.85 -17.22 -5.58
CA THR A 396 -20.84 -18.68 -5.44
C THR A 396 -19.94 -19.02 -4.26
N VAL A 397 -20.52 -19.19 -3.08
CA VAL A 397 -19.79 -19.75 -1.93
C VAL A 397 -19.40 -21.18 -2.31
N PRO A 398 -18.10 -21.53 -2.36
CA PRO A 398 -17.70 -22.90 -2.64
C PRO A 398 -18.36 -23.83 -1.59
N PRO A 399 -18.90 -24.99 -1.99
CA PRO A 399 -19.43 -25.94 -1.02
C PRO A 399 -18.34 -26.27 0.01
N ALA A 400 -18.72 -26.27 1.29
CA ALA A 400 -17.80 -26.59 2.36
C ALA A 400 -17.09 -27.93 2.06
N PRO A 401 -15.77 -28.05 2.33
CA PRO A 401 -15.06 -29.30 2.16
C PRO A 401 -15.82 -30.41 2.88
N ALA A 402 -15.99 -31.56 2.23
CA ALA A 402 -16.65 -32.70 2.86
C ALA A 402 -16.00 -32.96 4.23
N PRO A 403 -16.79 -33.11 5.31
CA PRO A 403 -16.23 -33.40 6.63
C PRO A 403 -15.34 -34.64 6.49
N LYS A 404 -14.07 -34.51 6.87
CA LYS A 404 -13.16 -35.66 6.92
C LYS A 404 -13.84 -36.72 7.79
N ASP A 405 -13.96 -37.94 7.25
CA ASP A 405 -14.50 -39.07 8.00
C ASP A 405 -13.87 -39.09 9.38
N PRO A 406 -14.68 -39.11 10.46
CA PRO A 406 -14.14 -39.21 11.80
C PRO A 406 -13.28 -40.47 11.84
N ALA A 407 -12.02 -40.32 12.23
CA ALA A 407 -11.08 -41.42 12.39
C ALA A 407 -11.77 -42.61 13.09
N PRO A 408 -11.47 -43.86 12.68
CA PRO A 408 -12.17 -45.04 13.19
C PRO A 408 -12.16 -45.01 14.72
N ARG A 409 -13.36 -44.92 15.31
CA ARG A 409 -13.55 -45.00 16.75
C ARG A 409 -13.01 -46.35 17.20
N ILE A 410 -11.93 -46.34 17.98
CA ILE A 410 -11.42 -47.55 18.64
C ILE A 410 -12.53 -48.06 19.55
N ALA A 411 -13.17 -49.16 19.16
CA ALA A 411 -14.17 -49.87 19.97
C ALA A 411 -13.43 -50.70 21.02
N GLY A 412 -13.00 -50.05 22.10
CA GLY A 412 -12.61 -50.71 23.35
C GLY A 412 -13.72 -50.53 24.39
N PRO A 413 -13.94 -51.50 25.30
CA PRO A 413 -15.03 -51.43 26.27
C PRO A 413 -14.78 -50.30 27.29
N VAL A 414 -15.63 -49.28 27.27
CA VAL A 414 -15.72 -48.27 28.32
C VAL A 414 -16.63 -48.82 29.42
N MET A 415 -16.09 -48.92 30.64
CA MET A 415 -16.84 -49.27 31.85
C MET A 415 -17.74 -48.12 32.33
N LEU A 416 -18.86 -48.53 32.92
CA LEU A 416 -20.09 -47.82 33.31
C LEU A 416 -19.96 -46.45 34.03
N GLY A 417 -20.91 -45.55 33.71
CA GLY A 417 -21.32 -44.43 34.57
C GLY A 417 -22.13 -43.37 33.82
N GLY A 418 -23.45 -43.56 33.72
CA GLY A 418 -24.34 -42.84 32.81
C GLY A 418 -24.68 -41.37 33.14
N SER A 419 -25.10 -40.64 32.11
CA SER A 419 -26.48 -40.15 31.96
C SER A 419 -26.67 -39.59 30.55
N ALA A 420 -27.75 -40.00 29.89
CA ALA A 420 -28.21 -39.42 28.65
C ALA A 420 -28.83 -38.04 28.94
N ALA A 421 -28.16 -36.97 28.52
CA ALA A 421 -28.77 -35.66 28.33
C ALA A 421 -28.22 -35.08 27.03
N THR A 422 -29.04 -35.08 25.99
CA THR A 422 -28.77 -34.40 24.73
C THR A 422 -28.70 -32.88 25.00
N PRO A 423 -27.58 -32.18 24.74
CA PRO A 423 -27.61 -30.72 24.75
C PRO A 423 -28.01 -30.23 23.35
N LEU A 424 -29.06 -29.43 23.32
CA LEU A 424 -29.41 -28.53 22.24
C LEU A 424 -28.19 -27.71 21.83
N THR A 425 -27.81 -27.78 20.56
CA THR A 425 -26.77 -26.93 19.97
C THR A 425 -27.27 -25.50 19.90
N VAL A 426 -26.85 -24.66 20.84
CA VAL A 426 -26.85 -23.20 20.67
C VAL A 426 -25.48 -22.82 20.12
N ASN A 427 -25.48 -22.36 18.88
CA ASN A 427 -24.32 -21.91 18.15
C ASN A 427 -23.88 -20.53 18.72
N VAL A 428 -22.65 -20.44 19.24
CA VAL A 428 -21.99 -19.16 19.54
C VAL A 428 -20.78 -19.04 18.61
N PRO A 429 -20.59 -17.93 17.87
CA PRO A 429 -19.50 -17.80 16.92
C PRO A 429 -18.14 -17.89 17.62
N GLN A 430 -17.32 -18.84 17.18
CA GLN A 430 -15.91 -18.92 17.59
C GLN A 430 -15.13 -17.78 16.94
N ALA A 431 -14.53 -16.92 17.76
CA ALA A 431 -13.45 -16.05 17.33
C ALA A 431 -12.26 -16.94 16.91
N ASN A 432 -11.90 -16.85 15.64
CA ASN A 432 -10.76 -17.55 15.05
C ASN A 432 -9.44 -17.09 15.70
N GLY A 433 -8.82 -18.00 16.44
CA GLY A 433 -7.45 -17.90 16.92
C GLY A 433 -7.08 -19.17 17.67
N LYS A 434 -6.29 -20.05 17.04
CA LYS A 434 -5.65 -21.17 17.73
C LYS A 434 -4.86 -20.58 18.91
N ASP A 435 -5.26 -20.94 20.13
CA ASP A 435 -4.75 -20.51 21.46
C ASP A 435 -5.50 -19.38 22.21
N ALA A 436 -6.77 -19.12 21.92
CA ALA A 436 -7.60 -18.29 22.81
C ALA A 436 -8.33 -19.14 23.87
N ILE A 437 -7.69 -19.38 25.01
CA ILE A 437 -8.42 -19.77 26.24
C ILE A 437 -9.12 -18.49 26.75
N GLY A 438 -10.32 -18.22 26.25
CA GLY A 438 -11.08 -17.02 26.59
C GLY A 438 -11.67 -17.12 28.00
N ILE A 439 -11.49 -16.07 28.81
CA ILE A 439 -12.22 -15.92 30.07
C ILE A 439 -13.58 -15.31 29.72
N PRO A 440 -14.70 -15.99 30.03
CA PRO A 440 -16.02 -15.50 29.66
C PRO A 440 -16.32 -14.21 30.43
N ALA A 441 -16.81 -13.19 29.72
CA ALA A 441 -17.22 -11.90 30.30
C ALA A 441 -18.64 -11.92 30.88
N LEU A 442 -19.44 -12.93 30.51
CA LEU A 442 -20.83 -13.10 30.92
C LEU A 442 -20.97 -14.31 31.85
N SER A 443 -21.89 -14.23 32.82
CA SER A 443 -22.31 -15.36 33.64
C SER A 443 -23.20 -16.31 32.85
N ASP A 444 -23.49 -17.48 33.42
CA ASP A 444 -24.43 -18.45 32.84
C ASP A 444 -25.87 -17.90 32.75
N THR A 445 -26.16 -16.80 33.45
CA THR A 445 -27.45 -16.06 33.40
C THR A 445 -27.47 -14.95 32.35
N GLY A 446 -26.34 -14.68 31.68
CA GLY A 446 -26.21 -13.62 30.67
C GLY A 446 -25.83 -12.24 31.22
N ASP A 447 -25.55 -12.13 32.52
CA ASP A 447 -25.15 -10.87 33.16
C ASP A 447 -23.63 -10.65 33.09
N ILE A 448 -23.19 -9.38 33.13
CA ILE A 448 -21.77 -9.04 33.18
C ILE A 448 -21.17 -9.55 34.49
N ARG A 449 -20.10 -10.34 34.40
CA ARG A 449 -19.42 -10.87 35.58
C ARG A 449 -18.74 -9.74 36.36
N SER A 450 -18.67 -9.91 37.68
CA SER A 450 -17.89 -9.00 38.52
C SER A 450 -16.42 -9.02 38.11
N LEU A 451 -15.76 -7.87 38.28
CA LEU A 451 -14.33 -7.74 37.99
C LEU A 451 -13.49 -8.76 38.79
N GLU A 452 -13.90 -9.05 40.02
CA GLU A 452 -13.27 -10.06 40.90
C GLU A 452 -13.34 -11.48 40.31
N ALA A 453 -14.47 -11.86 39.70
CA ALA A 453 -14.64 -13.19 39.12
C ALA A 453 -13.79 -13.37 37.84
N VAL A 454 -13.71 -12.32 37.01
CA VAL A 454 -12.85 -12.30 35.82
C VAL A 454 -11.36 -12.32 36.21
N GLU A 455 -11.00 -11.57 37.25
CA GLU A 455 -9.64 -11.52 37.78
C GLU A 455 -9.19 -12.88 38.34
N ALA A 456 -10.09 -13.59 39.04
CA ALA A 456 -9.81 -14.93 39.57
C ALA A 456 -9.50 -15.96 38.47
N ASP A 457 -10.25 -15.93 37.37
CA ASP A 457 -10.00 -16.81 36.22
C ASP A 457 -8.71 -16.44 35.49
N MET A 458 -8.37 -15.15 35.42
CA MET A 458 -7.10 -14.69 34.86
C MET A 458 -5.90 -15.18 35.68
N ILE A 459 -6.01 -15.15 37.01
CA ILE A 459 -4.97 -15.66 37.91
C ILE A 459 -4.82 -17.18 37.75
N ARG A 460 -5.92 -17.93 37.66
CA ARG A 460 -5.91 -19.39 37.41
C ARG A 460 -5.29 -19.75 36.06
N LEU A 461 -5.65 -19.01 35.01
CA LEU A 461 -5.11 -19.17 33.67
C LEU A 461 -3.59 -18.93 33.65
N ALA A 462 -3.15 -17.82 34.26
CA ALA A 462 -1.73 -17.50 34.35
C ALA A 462 -0.96 -18.57 35.14
N PHE A 463 -1.54 -19.10 36.21
CA PHE A 463 -0.93 -20.18 36.99
C PHE A 463 -0.70 -21.44 36.16
N GLY A 464 -1.71 -21.86 35.38
CA GLY A 464 -1.61 -23.01 34.47
C GLY A 464 -0.59 -22.79 33.36
N ARG A 465 -0.60 -21.61 32.72
CA ARG A 465 0.28 -21.29 31.58
C ARG A 465 1.75 -21.14 31.99
N TYR A 466 2.02 -20.53 33.14
CA TYR A 466 3.39 -20.26 33.61
C TYR A 466 3.89 -21.28 34.64
N ARG A 467 3.20 -22.41 34.81
CA ARG A 467 3.59 -23.55 35.65
C ARG A 467 3.97 -23.12 37.09
N GLY A 468 3.18 -22.23 37.68
CA GLY A 468 3.38 -21.79 39.07
C GLY A 468 4.58 -20.85 39.32
N ARG A 469 5.24 -20.30 38.30
CA ARG A 469 6.34 -19.32 38.49
C ARG A 469 5.82 -17.94 38.92
N MET A 470 5.72 -17.71 40.23
CA MET A 470 5.07 -16.51 40.81
C MET A 470 5.64 -15.16 40.33
N THR A 471 6.95 -15.06 40.18
CA THR A 471 7.59 -13.81 39.71
C THR A 471 7.19 -13.47 38.27
N GLU A 472 7.08 -14.48 37.41
CA GLU A 472 6.68 -14.30 36.01
C GLU A 472 5.18 -13.99 35.91
N ILE A 473 4.34 -14.66 36.72
CA ILE A 473 2.90 -14.41 36.80
C ILE A 473 2.62 -12.97 37.23
N ALA A 474 3.25 -12.51 38.33
CA ALA A 474 3.09 -11.14 38.82
C ALA A 474 3.50 -10.10 37.79
N ARG A 475 4.65 -10.31 37.12
CA ARG A 475 5.14 -9.42 36.06
C ARG A 475 4.19 -9.34 34.87
N ARG A 476 3.67 -10.49 34.42
CA ARG A 476 2.78 -10.57 33.24
C ARG A 476 1.38 -10.04 33.50
N LEU A 477 0.89 -10.15 34.74
CA LEU A 477 -0.38 -9.57 35.18
C LEU A 477 -0.27 -8.10 35.59
N GLY A 478 0.94 -7.53 35.65
CA GLY A 478 1.14 -6.13 36.03
C GLY A 478 0.83 -5.82 37.51
N ILE A 479 0.79 -6.83 38.37
CA ILE A 479 0.49 -6.67 39.80
C ILE A 479 1.70 -7.01 40.68
N GLY A 480 1.80 -6.38 41.85
CA GLY A 480 2.84 -6.68 42.83
C GLY A 480 2.75 -8.12 43.36
N ARG A 481 3.89 -8.74 43.70
CA ARG A 481 3.95 -10.12 44.23
C ARG A 481 3.13 -10.30 45.50
N SER A 482 3.17 -9.34 46.42
CA SER A 482 2.36 -9.35 47.66
C SER A 482 0.86 -9.33 47.36
N THR A 483 0.44 -8.55 46.36
CA THR A 483 -0.94 -8.48 45.88
C THR A 483 -1.39 -9.79 45.25
N LEU A 484 -0.54 -10.42 44.44
CA LEU A 484 -0.80 -11.74 43.86
C LEU A 484 -0.99 -12.81 44.95
N TYR A 485 -0.11 -12.88 45.96
CA TYR A 485 -0.25 -13.83 47.07
C TYR A 485 -1.49 -13.60 47.93
N ARG A 486 -1.92 -12.34 48.10
CA ARG A 486 -3.17 -12.02 48.80
C ARG A 486 -4.38 -12.52 48.02
N LYS A 487 -4.45 -12.19 46.71
CA LYS A 487 -5.55 -12.61 45.83
C LYS A 487 -5.63 -14.13 45.66
N MET A 488 -4.48 -14.81 45.57
CA MET A 488 -4.45 -16.27 45.51
C MET A 488 -5.04 -16.92 46.78
N ARG A 489 -4.81 -16.33 47.97
CA ARG A 489 -5.44 -16.78 49.22
C ARG A 489 -6.95 -16.57 49.21
N GLU A 490 -7.41 -15.43 48.71
CA GLU A 490 -8.84 -15.13 48.56
C GLU A 490 -9.55 -16.11 47.60
N ILE A 491 -8.85 -16.60 46.57
CA ILE A 491 -9.38 -17.54 45.55
C ILE A 491 -9.20 -19.01 45.94
N GLY A 492 -8.51 -19.31 47.05
CA GLY A 492 -8.25 -20.68 47.51
C GLY A 492 -7.16 -21.43 46.72
N LEU A 493 -6.27 -20.72 46.03
CA LEU A 493 -5.12 -21.28 45.31
C LEU A 493 -3.89 -21.29 46.24
N GLU A 494 -3.77 -22.31 47.09
CA GLU A 494 -2.57 -22.49 47.91
C GLU A 494 -1.44 -23.13 47.09
N ALA A 495 -0.24 -22.55 47.15
CA ALA A 495 0.96 -23.17 46.61
C ALA A 495 1.37 -24.32 47.54
N ARG A 496 1.30 -25.58 47.07
CA ARG A 496 1.97 -26.68 47.78
C ARG A 496 3.47 -26.41 47.80
N VAL A 497 4.02 -26.19 48.99
CA VAL A 497 5.47 -26.11 49.21
C VAL A 497 6.01 -27.54 49.23
N HIS A 498 6.72 -27.92 48.18
CA HIS A 498 7.74 -28.97 48.22
C HIS A 498 8.97 -28.50 47.45
#